data_AF-A0A354T8E7-F1
#
_entry.id   AF-A0A354T8E7-F1
#
_cell.length_a   1.000
_cell.length_b   1.000
_cell.length_c   1.000
_cell.angle_alpha   90.00
_cell.angle_beta   90.00
_cell.angle_gamma   90.00
#
_symmetry.space_group_name_H-M   'P 1'
#
loop_
_entity.id
_entity.type
_entity.pdbx_description
1 polymer ?
#
loop_
_entity_poly.entity_id
_entity_poly.type
_entity_poly.pdbx_seq_one_letter_code
_entity_poly.pdbx_strand_id
1 'polypeptide(L)'
;MNNFKFQFEWMDGGPPTKVAEHQATWCQLSIVVDNVVVTRHEDRRLQTVKQAVMIPLYPLAEWVAVNWWCLLNEGGNRRPENLRRFSQRHNLRYAADGYSLPSLVMEAGDGHVVLEWKPISSPFQHAAFLEQGGALMEREIWLLEIRRLVESVLERCQSVGLKNTLLAEEWQAISRLGPDEERFCQAAGALGIDPFGISEQDAELVAMVGDRLLPAESELGLDFFSVAALGQLEAQARWVVDHIATPSGFEAALNFTLTDLDTSLISSPWEAGYSAARRARQLMRMTSPVEMLELGRLAKNGPDKFMESQSAPALTPSQTQIPFEGLVSHRSEAEFIFSPKGKMRTDNWRFTFSRAVYDCLVRAGKGEPVTLLTKSHRDRQRANRAFAAELLAPSAGIKQLLGKTMPGEEDIAWLAEHFGVSDRVVRHQIENHRIATIVT
;
A
#
# COMPACT_ATOMS: atom_id res chain seq x y z
N MET A 1 -21.66 -3.57 4.85
CA MET A 1 -21.38 -3.36 3.41
C MET A 1 -20.56 -2.11 3.32
N ASN A 2 -19.31 -2.24 2.91
CA ASN A 2 -18.44 -1.08 2.74
C ASN A 2 -18.88 -0.38 1.46
N ASN A 3 -19.15 0.92 1.52
CA ASN A 3 -19.78 1.66 0.43
C ASN A 3 -18.92 2.88 0.07
N PHE A 4 -18.69 3.13 -1.21
CA PHE A 4 -18.00 4.32 -1.68
C PHE A 4 -18.76 4.89 -2.86
N LYS A 5 -19.14 6.18 -2.79
CA LYS A 5 -19.95 6.83 -3.83
C LYS A 5 -19.60 8.31 -4.02
N PHE A 6 -19.50 8.71 -5.28
CA PHE A 6 -19.63 10.08 -5.76
C PHE A 6 -21.10 10.34 -6.12
N GLN A 7 -21.83 11.01 -5.23
CA GLN A 7 -23.20 11.43 -5.50
C GLN A 7 -23.16 12.83 -6.10
N PHE A 8 -23.64 12.99 -7.33
CA PHE A 8 -23.67 14.31 -7.97
C PHE A 8 -24.95 14.57 -8.74
N GLU A 9 -25.33 15.84 -8.79
CA GLU A 9 -26.46 16.34 -9.56
C GLU A 9 -25.98 17.45 -10.49
N TRP A 10 -26.21 17.28 -11.80
CA TRP A 10 -25.85 18.29 -12.80
C TRP A 10 -26.68 19.54 -12.61
N MET A 11 -26.05 20.70 -12.72
CA MET A 11 -26.70 21.98 -12.51
C MET A 11 -26.55 22.89 -13.72
N ASP A 12 -27.63 23.57 -14.05
CA ASP A 12 -27.61 24.63 -15.06
C ASP A 12 -27.07 25.93 -14.44
N GLY A 13 -26.06 26.53 -15.07
CA GLY A 13 -25.59 27.87 -14.71
C GLY A 13 -24.55 27.92 -13.58
N GLY A 14 -23.40 27.27 -13.79
CA GLY A 14 -22.20 27.53 -12.98
C GLY A 14 -21.64 28.96 -13.13
N PRO A 15 -20.62 29.32 -12.33
CA PRO A 15 -19.91 30.59 -12.47
C PRO A 15 -19.44 30.79 -13.92
N PRO A 16 -19.54 32.01 -14.47
CA PRO A 16 -19.06 32.28 -15.82
C PRO A 16 -17.60 31.86 -15.98
N THR A 17 -17.36 30.91 -16.87
CA THR A 17 -16.03 30.38 -17.18
C THR A 17 -15.84 30.33 -18.70
N LYS A 18 -14.58 30.48 -19.13
CA LYS A 18 -14.20 30.29 -20.55
C LYS A 18 -13.89 28.83 -20.88
N VAL A 19 -13.82 27.96 -19.87
CA VAL A 19 -13.53 26.53 -20.03
C VAL A 19 -14.87 25.80 -20.23
N ALA A 20 -15.11 25.32 -21.45
CA ALA A 20 -16.41 24.77 -21.84
C ALA A 20 -16.74 23.48 -21.06
N GLU A 21 -15.73 22.67 -20.78
CA GLU A 21 -15.80 21.45 -20.00
C GLU A 21 -16.28 21.74 -18.57
N HIS A 22 -15.80 22.84 -17.97
CA HIS A 22 -16.22 23.25 -16.62
C HIS A 22 -17.69 23.67 -16.62
N GLN A 23 -18.12 24.44 -17.62
CA GLN A 23 -19.51 24.85 -17.73
C GLN A 23 -20.44 23.65 -17.94
N ALA A 24 -20.03 22.70 -18.78
CA ALA A 24 -20.82 21.52 -19.13
C ALA A 24 -21.01 20.56 -17.95
N THR A 25 -20.01 20.47 -17.08
CA THR A 25 -19.94 19.47 -15.99
C THR A 25 -20.13 20.08 -14.61
N TRP A 26 -20.68 21.30 -14.53
CA TRP A 26 -21.02 21.93 -13.27
C TRP A 26 -22.07 21.11 -12.50
N CYS A 27 -21.78 20.81 -11.23
CA CYS A 27 -22.61 19.96 -10.40
C CYS A 27 -22.54 20.32 -8.92
N GLN A 28 -23.49 19.78 -8.17
CA GLN A 28 -23.38 19.60 -6.73
C GLN A 28 -22.81 18.20 -6.45
N LEU A 29 -21.65 18.09 -5.80
CA LEU A 29 -20.96 16.84 -5.50
C LEU A 29 -20.93 16.54 -4.00
N SER A 30 -21.38 15.35 -3.62
CA SER A 30 -21.20 14.74 -2.30
C SER A 30 -20.37 13.45 -2.43
N ILE A 31 -19.35 13.28 -1.59
CA ILE A 31 -18.55 12.05 -1.53
C ILE A 31 -18.88 11.34 -0.23
N VAL A 32 -19.36 10.10 -0.34
CA VAL A 32 -19.78 9.28 0.80
C VAL A 32 -18.88 8.05 0.87
N VAL A 33 -18.27 7.84 2.04
CA VAL A 33 -17.54 6.63 2.39
C VAL A 33 -18.25 6.00 3.58
N ASP A 34 -18.75 4.79 3.40
CA ASP A 34 -19.68 4.10 4.27
C ASP A 34 -20.89 4.99 4.62
N ASN A 35 -20.93 5.50 5.85
CA ASN A 35 -21.97 6.42 6.35
C ASN A 35 -21.42 7.83 6.62
N VAL A 36 -20.20 8.13 6.20
CA VAL A 36 -19.52 9.41 6.42
C VAL A 36 -19.53 10.22 5.13
N VAL A 37 -20.04 11.45 5.21
CA VAL A 37 -20.02 12.40 4.09
C VAL A 37 -18.71 13.16 4.11
N VAL A 38 -17.71 12.67 3.38
CA VAL A 38 -16.34 13.20 3.36
C VAL A 38 -16.28 14.65 2.85
N THR A 39 -17.23 15.05 2.00
CA THR A 39 -17.39 16.43 1.52
C THR A 39 -18.05 17.38 2.53
N ARG A 40 -18.38 16.92 3.74
CA ARG A 40 -18.98 17.78 4.76
C ARG A 40 -18.01 18.88 5.19
N HIS A 41 -18.45 20.12 5.03
CA HIS A 41 -17.63 21.30 5.25
C HIS A 41 -18.43 22.45 5.87
N GLU A 42 -17.72 23.31 6.60
CA GLU A 42 -18.17 24.64 6.98
C GLU A 42 -17.99 25.60 5.78
N ASP A 43 -19.07 26.18 5.30
CA ASP A 43 -19.08 27.32 4.40
C ASP A 43 -18.97 28.60 5.24
N ARG A 44 -17.76 29.14 5.34
CA ARG A 44 -17.45 30.32 6.17
C ARG A 44 -18.12 31.60 5.68
N ARG A 45 -18.47 31.67 4.39
CA ARG A 45 -19.14 32.83 3.82
C ARG A 45 -20.60 32.87 4.25
N LEU A 46 -21.26 31.71 4.25
CA LEU A 46 -22.65 31.57 4.63
C LEU A 46 -22.86 31.23 6.11
N GLN A 47 -21.78 30.93 6.84
CA GLN A 47 -21.82 30.47 8.23
C GLN A 47 -22.73 29.25 8.41
N THR A 48 -22.64 28.29 7.48
CA THR A 48 -23.45 27.07 7.48
C THR A 48 -22.58 25.85 7.27
N VAL A 49 -23.08 24.68 7.68
CA VAL A 49 -22.46 23.40 7.35
C VAL A 49 -23.20 22.78 6.17
N LYS A 50 -22.45 22.39 5.14
CA LYS A 50 -22.95 21.73 3.95
C LYS A 50 -22.34 20.34 3.82
N GLN A 51 -23.03 19.49 3.05
CA GLN A 51 -22.61 18.11 2.78
C GLN A 51 -22.07 17.93 1.36
N ALA A 52 -22.35 18.87 0.45
CA ALA A 52 -21.94 18.81 -0.94
C ALA A 52 -21.26 20.11 -1.38
N VAL A 53 -20.26 19.99 -2.26
CA VAL A 53 -19.53 21.09 -2.87
C VAL A 53 -20.05 21.38 -4.27
N MET A 54 -19.93 22.63 -4.71
CA MET A 54 -20.36 23.08 -6.03
C MET A 54 -19.14 23.25 -6.93
N ILE A 55 -18.96 22.34 -7.90
CA ILE A 55 -17.73 22.26 -8.71
C ILE A 55 -18.04 21.76 -10.14
N PRO A 56 -17.17 22.03 -11.13
CA PRO A 56 -17.14 21.25 -12.35
C PRO A 56 -16.55 19.87 -12.04
N LEU A 57 -17.18 18.82 -12.54
CA LEU A 57 -16.73 17.45 -12.30
C LEU A 57 -15.63 17.01 -13.29
N TYR A 58 -15.46 17.74 -14.40
CA TYR A 58 -14.46 17.45 -15.43
C TYR A 58 -13.02 17.33 -14.89
N PRO A 59 -12.48 18.29 -14.10
CA PRO A 59 -11.12 18.18 -13.57
C PRO A 59 -10.89 16.94 -12.72
N LEU A 60 -11.92 16.51 -11.98
CA LEU A 60 -11.84 15.30 -11.17
C LEU A 60 -11.74 14.04 -12.03
N ALA A 61 -12.58 13.93 -13.07
CA ALA A 61 -12.53 12.78 -13.99
C ALA A 61 -11.24 12.77 -14.83
N GLU A 62 -10.78 13.93 -15.30
CA GLU A 62 -9.49 14.07 -15.98
C GLU A 62 -8.33 13.62 -15.09
N TRP A 63 -8.32 14.07 -13.83
CA TRP A 63 -7.32 13.65 -12.86
C TRP A 63 -7.35 12.12 -12.63
N VAL A 64 -8.52 11.50 -12.59
CA VAL A 64 -8.63 10.04 -12.49
C VAL A 64 -8.00 9.35 -13.71
N ALA A 65 -8.31 9.82 -14.93
CA ALA A 65 -7.81 9.20 -16.16
C ALA A 65 -6.29 9.32 -16.27
N VAL A 66 -5.75 10.53 -16.09
CA VAL A 66 -4.29 10.78 -16.15
C VAL A 66 -3.52 9.99 -15.08
N ASN A 67 -4.12 9.74 -13.92
CA ASN A 67 -3.48 9.01 -12.83
C ASN A 67 -3.89 7.53 -12.75
N TRP A 68 -4.64 7.02 -13.72
CA TRP A 68 -5.30 5.71 -13.66
C TRP A 68 -4.36 4.59 -13.22
N TRP A 69 -3.23 4.46 -13.90
CA TRP A 69 -2.27 3.38 -13.63
C TRP A 69 -1.54 3.55 -12.29
N CYS A 70 -1.24 4.78 -11.89
CA CYS A 70 -0.64 5.06 -10.58
C CYS A 70 -1.63 4.77 -9.45
N LEU A 71 -2.87 5.27 -9.55
CA LEU A 71 -3.95 5.04 -8.59
C LEU A 71 -4.16 3.54 -8.31
N LEU A 72 -4.03 2.72 -9.35
CA LEU A 72 -4.26 1.28 -9.29
C LEU A 72 -3.05 0.46 -8.83
N ASN A 73 -1.82 0.93 -9.04
CA ASN A 73 -0.64 0.07 -8.94
C ASN A 73 0.50 0.63 -8.07
N GLU A 74 0.52 1.93 -7.78
CA GLU A 74 1.56 2.55 -6.97
C GLU A 74 1.39 2.11 -5.50
N GLY A 75 2.24 1.19 -5.05
CA GLY A 75 2.14 0.50 -3.76
C GLY A 75 2.51 1.35 -2.54
N GLY A 76 2.10 2.62 -2.47
CA GLY A 76 2.20 3.45 -1.27
C GLY A 76 3.64 3.75 -0.82
N ASN A 77 4.60 3.85 -1.75
CA ASN A 77 6.00 4.16 -1.43
C ASN A 77 6.16 5.63 -0.98
N ARG A 78 5.73 5.93 0.24
CA ARG A 78 5.71 7.26 0.88
C ARG A 78 7.09 7.74 1.33
N ARG A 79 8.16 7.43 0.59
CA ARG A 79 9.48 7.99 0.90
C ARG A 79 9.45 9.52 0.80
N PRO A 80 10.21 10.26 1.64
CA PRO A 80 10.16 11.72 1.65
C PRO A 80 10.33 12.35 0.26
N GLU A 81 11.22 11.81 -0.57
CA GLU A 81 11.49 12.28 -1.92
C GLU A 81 10.30 12.14 -2.89
N ASN A 82 9.44 11.14 -2.67
CA ASN A 82 8.30 10.84 -3.55
C ASN A 82 6.95 11.27 -2.96
N LEU A 83 6.90 11.61 -1.66
CA LEU A 83 5.66 11.87 -0.93
C LEU A 83 4.80 12.96 -1.58
N ARG A 84 5.43 14.01 -2.12
CA ARG A 84 4.71 15.09 -2.82
C ARG A 84 4.05 14.57 -4.09
N ARG A 85 4.80 13.85 -4.95
CA ARG A 85 4.30 13.31 -6.22
C ARG A 85 3.21 12.26 -5.97
N PHE A 86 3.45 11.34 -5.04
CA PHE A 86 2.44 10.38 -4.59
C PHE A 86 1.15 11.09 -4.15
N SER A 87 1.27 12.12 -3.30
CA SER A 87 0.10 12.87 -2.85
C SER A 87 -0.67 13.52 -3.99
N GLN A 88 0.02 14.02 -5.03
CA GLN A 88 -0.62 14.63 -6.20
C GLN A 88 -1.45 13.64 -7.01
N ARG A 89 -1.05 12.37 -7.04
CA ARG A 89 -1.73 11.31 -7.80
C ARG A 89 -2.76 10.53 -6.99
N HIS A 90 -2.66 10.58 -5.66
CA HIS A 90 -3.49 9.76 -4.78
C HIS A 90 -4.43 10.54 -3.87
N ASN A 91 -4.38 11.88 -3.84
CA ASN A 91 -5.25 12.69 -2.98
C ASN A 91 -6.16 13.64 -3.79
N LEU A 92 -7.47 13.51 -3.60
CA LEU A 92 -8.49 14.30 -4.30
C LEU A 92 -8.31 15.81 -4.23
N ARG A 93 -7.66 16.33 -3.19
CA ARG A 93 -7.40 17.78 -3.09
C ARG A 93 -6.55 18.33 -4.23
N TYR A 94 -5.83 17.48 -4.97
CA TYR A 94 -5.06 17.87 -6.15
C TYR A 94 -5.84 17.75 -7.46
N ALA A 95 -7.03 17.15 -7.44
CA ALA A 95 -7.91 17.02 -8.60
C ALA A 95 -8.79 18.27 -8.84
N ALA A 96 -8.66 19.28 -7.97
CA ALA A 96 -9.70 20.28 -7.81
C ALA A 96 -9.62 21.48 -8.77
N ASP A 97 -8.58 21.62 -9.59
CA ASP A 97 -8.34 22.77 -10.49
C ASP A 97 -8.79 24.15 -9.92
N GLY A 98 -8.35 24.45 -8.69
CA GLY A 98 -8.69 25.69 -7.97
C GLY A 98 -9.97 25.65 -7.12
N TYR A 99 -10.85 24.66 -7.31
CA TYR A 99 -12.00 24.40 -6.45
C TYR A 99 -11.59 23.74 -5.13
N SER A 100 -12.53 23.65 -4.19
CA SER A 100 -12.30 23.02 -2.88
C SER A 100 -12.79 21.58 -2.91
N LEU A 101 -11.86 20.63 -2.75
CA LEU A 101 -12.14 19.20 -2.54
C LEU A 101 -11.57 18.75 -1.18
N PRO A 102 -12.18 17.74 -0.54
CA PRO A 102 -11.67 17.21 0.71
C PRO A 102 -10.30 16.55 0.51
N SER A 103 -9.51 16.49 1.58
CA SER A 103 -8.31 15.65 1.59
C SER A 103 -8.74 14.19 1.74
N LEU A 104 -8.93 13.49 0.63
CA LEU A 104 -9.18 12.05 0.58
C LEU A 104 -8.06 11.36 -0.19
N VAL A 105 -7.24 10.57 0.52
CA VAL A 105 -6.19 9.73 -0.05
C VAL A 105 -6.76 8.36 -0.42
N MET A 106 -6.43 7.88 -1.62
CA MET A 106 -6.81 6.55 -2.13
C MET A 106 -5.55 5.75 -2.42
N GLU A 107 -5.36 4.64 -1.71
CA GLU A 107 -4.19 3.78 -1.84
C GLU A 107 -4.64 2.36 -2.15
N ALA A 108 -4.51 1.95 -3.41
CA ALA A 108 -4.94 0.64 -3.86
C ALA A 108 -3.89 -0.44 -3.55
N GLY A 109 -4.33 -1.49 -2.86
CA GLY A 109 -3.67 -2.78 -2.74
C GLY A 109 -4.23 -3.77 -3.77
N ASP A 110 -3.98 -5.06 -3.56
CA ASP A 110 -4.29 -6.09 -4.55
C ASP A 110 -5.80 -6.43 -4.55
N GLY A 111 -6.39 -6.65 -3.37
CA GLY A 111 -7.83 -6.89 -3.20
C GLY A 111 -8.59 -5.70 -2.60
N HIS A 112 -7.90 -4.78 -1.94
CA HIS A 112 -8.52 -3.68 -1.20
C HIS A 112 -7.95 -2.32 -1.54
N VAL A 113 -8.72 -1.27 -1.27
CA VAL A 113 -8.30 0.13 -1.34
C VAL A 113 -8.42 0.73 0.05
N VAL A 114 -7.33 1.33 0.54
CA VAL A 114 -7.38 2.14 1.76
C VAL A 114 -7.72 3.56 1.40
N LEU A 115 -8.81 4.04 2.00
CA LEU A 115 -9.25 5.41 1.96
C LEU A 115 -8.88 6.09 3.27
N GLU A 116 -8.21 7.24 3.22
CA GLU A 116 -7.92 8.06 4.40
C GLU A 116 -8.33 9.50 4.15
N TRP A 117 -9.13 10.07 5.05
CA TRP A 117 -9.49 11.48 4.98
C TRP A 117 -9.19 12.23 6.28
N LYS A 118 -8.83 13.50 6.12
CA LYS A 118 -8.46 14.38 7.23
C LYS A 118 -9.15 15.73 7.08
N PRO A 119 -9.44 16.41 8.21
CA PRO A 119 -9.93 17.77 8.18
C PRO A 119 -8.92 18.66 7.49
N ILE A 120 -9.40 19.55 6.63
CA ILE A 120 -8.57 20.54 5.95
C ILE A 120 -9.28 21.88 5.92
N SER A 121 -8.57 22.89 6.39
CA SER A 121 -8.99 24.29 6.37
C SER A 121 -7.87 25.09 5.72
N SER A 122 -8.15 25.68 4.56
CA SER A 122 -7.26 26.68 3.97
C SER A 122 -7.73 28.07 4.40
N PRO A 123 -6.82 28.98 4.83
CA PRO A 123 -7.20 30.36 5.10
C PRO A 123 -7.62 31.11 3.83
N PHE A 124 -7.25 30.59 2.64
CA PHE A 124 -7.55 31.19 1.34
C PHE A 124 -8.83 30.62 0.70
N GLN A 125 -9.41 29.57 1.29
CA GLN A 125 -10.66 28.98 0.82
C GLN A 125 -11.77 29.26 1.84
N HIS A 126 -12.99 29.47 1.35
CA HIS A 126 -14.16 29.68 2.20
C HIS A 126 -14.75 28.38 2.74
N ALA A 127 -14.19 27.22 2.36
CA ALA A 127 -14.61 25.90 2.84
C ALA A 127 -13.58 25.32 3.81
N ALA A 128 -14.05 24.82 4.96
CA ALA A 128 -13.27 23.99 5.87
C ALA A 128 -13.91 22.61 5.98
N PHE A 129 -13.25 21.58 5.42
CA PHE A 129 -13.71 20.19 5.50
C PHE A 129 -13.48 19.65 6.90
N LEU A 130 -14.51 19.02 7.46
CA LEU A 130 -14.60 18.74 8.89
C LEU A 130 -14.29 17.28 9.23
N GLU A 131 -14.50 16.37 8.28
CA GLU A 131 -14.46 14.94 8.57
C GLU A 131 -13.04 14.39 8.68
N GLN A 132 -12.87 13.39 9.54
CA GLN A 132 -11.66 12.58 9.68
C GLN A 132 -12.05 11.11 9.70
N GLY A 133 -11.24 10.26 9.07
CA GLY A 133 -11.44 8.82 9.15
C GLY A 133 -10.62 8.06 8.15
N GLY A 134 -10.88 6.76 8.12
CA GLY A 134 -10.37 5.87 7.10
C GLY A 134 -11.31 4.68 6.92
N ALA A 135 -11.25 4.08 5.74
CA ALA A 135 -12.04 2.91 5.39
C ALA A 135 -11.18 1.95 4.54
N LEU A 136 -11.47 0.66 4.67
CA LEU A 136 -10.95 -0.36 3.78
C LEU A 136 -12.07 -0.78 2.84
N MET A 137 -11.89 -0.57 1.55
CA MET A 137 -12.88 -0.86 0.52
C MET A 137 -12.44 -2.07 -0.30
N GLU A 138 -13.39 -2.88 -0.76
CA GLU A 138 -13.11 -3.86 -1.81
C GLU A 138 -12.70 -3.10 -3.09
N ARG A 139 -11.61 -3.54 -3.71
CA ARG A 139 -11.04 -2.87 -4.89
C ARG A 139 -12.02 -2.82 -6.05
N GLU A 140 -12.80 -3.89 -6.26
CA GLU A 140 -13.78 -3.97 -7.34
C GLU A 140 -14.91 -2.93 -7.19
N ILE A 141 -15.45 -2.79 -5.97
CA ILE A 141 -16.50 -1.80 -5.67
C ILE A 141 -15.98 -0.38 -5.92
N TRP A 142 -14.78 -0.08 -5.44
CA TRP A 142 -14.15 1.21 -5.64
C TRP A 142 -13.87 1.48 -7.13
N LEU A 143 -13.36 0.48 -7.86
CA LEU A 143 -13.04 0.59 -9.28
C LEU A 143 -14.29 0.86 -10.12
N LEU A 144 -15.40 0.17 -9.84
CA LEU A 144 -16.67 0.37 -10.52
C LEU A 144 -17.15 1.82 -10.37
N GLU A 145 -17.05 2.36 -9.15
CA GLU A 145 -17.50 3.71 -8.87
C GLU A 145 -16.61 4.78 -9.52
N ILE A 146 -15.29 4.58 -9.53
CA ILE A 146 -14.34 5.47 -10.21
C ILE A 146 -14.58 5.48 -11.73
N ARG A 147 -14.83 4.31 -12.35
CA ARG A 147 -15.20 4.21 -13.77
C ARG A 147 -16.50 4.95 -14.06
N ARG A 148 -17.54 4.69 -13.24
CA ARG A 148 -18.85 5.34 -13.38
C ARG A 148 -18.74 6.86 -13.34
N LEU A 149 -17.91 7.41 -12.45
CA LEU A 149 -17.64 8.85 -12.38
C LEU A 149 -17.10 9.37 -13.71
N VAL A 150 -16.04 8.75 -14.24
CA VAL A 150 -15.41 9.17 -15.50
C VAL A 150 -16.37 9.06 -16.68
N GLU A 151 -17.07 7.94 -16.81
CA GLU A 151 -18.02 7.68 -17.89
C GLU A 151 -19.18 8.69 -17.85
N SER A 152 -19.72 9.00 -16.66
CA SER A 152 -20.78 10.00 -16.51
C SER A 152 -20.34 11.41 -16.96
N VAL A 153 -19.09 11.78 -16.71
CA VAL A 153 -18.52 13.06 -17.15
C VAL A 153 -18.33 13.07 -18.66
N LEU A 154 -17.81 11.99 -19.24
CA LEU A 154 -17.65 11.84 -20.68
C LEU A 154 -18.99 11.93 -21.42
N GLU A 155 -20.01 11.23 -20.95
CA GLU A 155 -21.37 11.30 -21.49
C GLU A 155 -21.92 12.73 -21.44
N ARG A 156 -21.71 13.44 -20.32
CA ARG A 156 -22.12 14.84 -20.18
C ARG A 156 -21.42 15.74 -21.19
N CYS A 157 -20.10 15.63 -21.35
CA CYS A 157 -19.35 16.36 -22.36
C CYS A 157 -19.85 16.07 -23.78
N GLN A 158 -20.07 14.80 -24.12
CA GLN A 158 -20.56 14.39 -25.43
C GLN A 158 -21.95 14.97 -25.73
N SER A 159 -22.83 15.04 -24.72
CA SER A 159 -24.20 15.57 -24.87
C SER A 159 -24.23 17.04 -25.30
N VAL A 160 -23.19 17.81 -24.99
CA VAL A 160 -23.03 19.22 -25.38
C VAL A 160 -22.03 19.40 -26.54
N GLY A 161 -21.60 18.31 -27.17
CA GLY A 161 -20.72 18.32 -28.34
C GLY A 161 -19.22 18.43 -28.04
N LEU A 162 -18.80 18.33 -26.78
CA LEU A 162 -17.39 18.32 -26.39
C LEU A 162 -16.84 16.88 -26.52
N LYS A 163 -16.02 16.63 -27.56
CA LYS A 163 -15.51 15.29 -27.89
C LYS A 163 -13.98 15.16 -27.91
N ASN A 164 -13.28 16.27 -28.15
CA ASN A 164 -11.82 16.30 -28.28
C ASN A 164 -11.20 16.88 -27.00
N THR A 165 -11.46 16.23 -25.89
CA THR A 165 -10.99 16.63 -24.55
C THR A 165 -9.91 15.66 -24.10
N LEU A 166 -8.93 16.13 -23.31
CA LEU A 166 -7.87 15.26 -22.76
C LEU A 166 -8.45 14.02 -22.05
N LEU A 167 -9.52 14.19 -21.26
CA LEU A 167 -10.22 13.07 -20.61
C LEU A 167 -10.66 11.98 -21.60
N ALA A 168 -11.17 12.37 -22.77
CA ALA A 168 -11.63 11.42 -23.79
C ALA A 168 -10.46 10.68 -24.45
N GLU A 169 -9.36 11.38 -24.70
CA GLU A 169 -8.13 10.81 -25.26
C GLU A 169 -7.51 9.78 -24.30
N GLU A 170 -7.31 10.16 -23.04
CA GLU A 170 -6.77 9.29 -21.99
C GLU A 170 -7.66 8.06 -21.75
N TRP A 171 -8.96 8.28 -21.59
CA TRP A 171 -9.89 7.17 -21.32
C TRP A 171 -9.99 6.19 -22.49
N GLN A 172 -9.90 6.69 -23.72
CA GLN A 172 -9.85 5.86 -24.91
C GLN A 172 -8.55 5.05 -24.97
N ALA A 173 -7.41 5.64 -24.61
CA ALA A 173 -6.13 4.93 -24.54
C ALA A 173 -6.19 3.79 -23.52
N ILE A 174 -6.67 4.08 -22.30
CA ILE A 174 -6.86 3.09 -21.23
C ILE A 174 -7.77 1.94 -21.67
N SER A 175 -8.87 2.24 -22.37
CA SER A 175 -9.91 1.26 -22.68
C SER A 175 -9.57 0.34 -23.87
N ARG A 176 -8.50 0.62 -24.63
CA ARG A 176 -8.16 -0.10 -25.87
C ARG A 176 -6.89 -0.94 -25.79
N LEU A 177 -6.24 -1.00 -24.63
CA LEU A 177 -4.99 -1.72 -24.46
C LEU A 177 -5.17 -3.24 -24.62
N GLY A 178 -4.19 -3.86 -25.25
CA GLY A 178 -4.01 -5.31 -25.20
C GLY A 178 -3.35 -5.77 -23.88
N PRO A 179 -3.34 -7.09 -23.59
CA PRO A 179 -2.81 -7.62 -22.34
C PRO A 179 -1.34 -7.24 -22.05
N ASP A 180 -0.49 -7.18 -23.08
CA ASP A 180 0.92 -6.84 -22.89
C ASP A 180 1.12 -5.34 -22.61
N GLU A 181 0.33 -4.48 -23.27
CA GLU A 181 0.32 -3.04 -23.01
C GLU A 181 -0.22 -2.74 -21.60
N GLU A 182 -1.23 -3.47 -21.14
CA GLU A 182 -1.73 -3.37 -19.76
C GLU A 182 -0.65 -3.73 -18.74
N ARG A 183 0.11 -4.82 -18.96
CA ARG A 183 1.22 -5.20 -18.06
C ARG A 183 2.29 -4.13 -18.00
N PHE A 184 2.65 -3.54 -19.15
CA PHE A 184 3.56 -2.41 -19.20
C PHE A 184 3.01 -1.22 -18.38
N CYS A 185 1.74 -0.87 -18.59
CA CYS A 185 1.12 0.23 -17.86
C CYS A 185 1.02 -0.02 -16.36
N GLN A 186 0.78 -1.26 -15.93
CA GLN A 186 0.83 -1.66 -14.52
C GLN A 186 2.22 -1.48 -13.92
N ALA A 187 3.27 -1.87 -14.64
CA ALA A 187 4.65 -1.69 -14.22
C ALA A 187 5.03 -0.20 -14.11
N ALA A 188 4.70 0.59 -15.12
CA ALA A 188 4.93 2.05 -15.12
C ALA A 188 4.15 2.74 -13.98
N GLY A 189 2.87 2.39 -13.81
CA GLY A 189 2.03 2.89 -12.72
C GLY A 189 2.56 2.51 -11.34
N ALA A 190 3.08 1.30 -11.17
CA ALA A 190 3.71 0.87 -9.92
C ALA A 190 4.97 1.68 -9.56
N LEU A 191 5.71 2.16 -10.57
CA LEU A 191 6.82 3.11 -10.41
C LEU A 191 6.38 4.56 -10.14
N GLY A 192 5.07 4.84 -10.19
CA GLY A 192 4.52 6.19 -10.07
C GLY A 192 4.77 7.04 -11.33
N ILE A 193 4.83 6.40 -12.50
CA ILE A 193 5.04 7.00 -13.82
C ILE A 193 3.75 6.87 -14.64
N ASP A 194 3.42 7.92 -15.38
CA ASP A 194 2.37 7.88 -16.40
C ASP A 194 2.89 7.13 -17.65
N PRO A 195 2.30 5.98 -18.02
CA PRO A 195 2.75 5.21 -19.17
C PRO A 195 2.55 5.91 -20.52
N PHE A 196 1.70 6.94 -20.61
CA PHE A 196 1.48 7.69 -21.85
C PHE A 196 2.37 8.94 -21.94
N GLY A 197 2.99 9.35 -20.82
CA GLY A 197 3.91 10.48 -20.72
C GLY A 197 5.38 10.12 -20.48
N ILE A 198 5.74 8.84 -20.53
CA ILE A 198 7.10 8.33 -20.31
C ILE A 198 7.99 8.51 -21.55
N SER A 199 9.30 8.67 -21.36
CA SER A 199 10.25 8.71 -22.48
C SER A 199 10.38 7.34 -23.15
N GLU A 200 10.69 7.28 -24.45
CA GLU A 200 10.87 6.03 -25.19
C GLU A 200 11.96 5.14 -24.54
N GLN A 201 13.08 5.75 -24.14
CA GLN A 201 14.18 5.05 -23.46
C GLN A 201 13.73 4.43 -22.12
N ASP A 202 12.98 5.17 -21.30
CA ASP A 202 12.49 4.65 -20.02
C ASP A 202 11.39 3.60 -20.23
N ALA A 203 10.56 3.74 -21.27
CA ALA A 203 9.55 2.76 -21.64
C ALA A 203 10.17 1.42 -22.01
N GLU A 204 11.19 1.42 -22.88
CA GLU A 204 11.93 0.21 -23.26
C GLU A 204 12.57 -0.46 -22.04
N LEU A 205 13.13 0.33 -21.12
CA LEU A 205 13.72 -0.19 -19.88
C LEU A 205 12.66 -0.85 -18.98
N VAL A 206 11.50 -0.21 -18.79
CA VAL A 206 10.40 -0.76 -17.99
C VAL A 206 9.85 -2.04 -18.62
N ALA A 207 9.63 -2.05 -19.93
CA ALA A 207 9.16 -3.22 -20.67
C ALA A 207 10.15 -4.40 -20.55
N MET A 208 11.44 -4.15 -20.81
CA MET A 208 12.49 -5.17 -20.72
C MET A 208 12.61 -5.77 -19.32
N VAL A 209 12.48 -4.96 -18.26
CA VAL A 209 12.48 -5.48 -16.87
C VAL A 209 11.17 -6.18 -16.55
N GLY A 210 10.04 -5.68 -17.08
CA GLY A 210 8.72 -6.28 -16.97
C GLY A 210 8.72 -7.70 -17.50
N ASP A 211 9.19 -7.93 -18.72
CA ASP A 211 9.26 -9.26 -19.33
C ASP A 211 10.09 -10.26 -18.52
N ARG A 212 11.09 -9.78 -17.76
CA ARG A 212 11.92 -10.62 -16.89
C ARG A 212 11.26 -10.98 -15.56
N LEU A 213 10.41 -10.09 -15.01
CA LEU A 213 9.92 -10.17 -13.62
C LEU A 213 8.40 -10.32 -13.48
N LEU A 214 7.64 -10.04 -14.54
CA LEU A 214 6.18 -10.18 -14.65
C LEU A 214 5.79 -11.30 -15.63
N PRO A 215 6.15 -12.58 -15.39
CA PRO A 215 5.36 -13.66 -15.98
C PRO A 215 3.88 -13.49 -15.61
N ALA A 216 2.96 -13.92 -16.48
CA ALA A 216 1.52 -13.64 -16.37
C ALA A 216 0.89 -14.08 -15.03
N GLU A 217 1.53 -14.98 -14.29
CA GLU A 217 1.05 -15.56 -13.03
C GLU A 217 1.82 -15.11 -11.78
N SER A 218 2.71 -14.11 -11.88
CA SER A 218 3.64 -13.74 -10.80
C SER A 218 3.36 -12.39 -10.15
N GLU A 219 3.15 -12.35 -8.83
CA GLU A 219 3.09 -11.11 -8.04
C GLU A 219 4.47 -10.42 -7.89
N LEU A 220 5.56 -11.10 -8.29
CA LEU A 220 6.94 -10.63 -8.10
C LEU A 220 7.18 -9.24 -8.69
N GLY A 221 6.79 -9.03 -9.94
CA GLY A 221 7.08 -7.80 -10.64
C GLY A 221 6.32 -6.60 -10.07
N LEU A 222 5.07 -6.76 -9.64
CA LEU A 222 4.32 -5.66 -9.03
C LEU A 222 4.94 -5.21 -7.70
N ASP A 223 5.38 -6.16 -6.87
CA ASP A 223 6.11 -5.83 -5.65
C ASP A 223 7.48 -5.21 -5.94
N PHE A 224 8.18 -5.67 -6.99
CA PHE A 224 9.42 -5.09 -7.46
C PHE A 224 9.23 -3.62 -7.87
N PHE A 225 8.35 -3.35 -8.83
CA PHE A 225 8.13 -2.01 -9.39
C PHE A 225 7.58 -1.03 -8.34
N SER A 226 6.82 -1.51 -7.35
CA SER A 226 6.27 -0.65 -6.29
C SER A 226 7.32 0.04 -5.40
N VAL A 227 8.55 -0.46 -5.36
CA VAL A 227 9.63 0.10 -4.53
C VAL A 227 10.93 0.38 -5.29
N ALA A 228 11.01 -0.07 -6.55
CA ALA A 228 12.14 0.15 -7.42
C ALA A 228 12.32 1.64 -7.76
N ALA A 229 13.52 1.99 -8.19
CA ALA A 229 13.84 3.33 -8.67
C ALA A 229 14.20 3.25 -10.16
N LEU A 230 13.56 4.07 -10.99
CA LEU A 230 13.77 4.06 -12.44
C LEU A 230 15.26 4.14 -12.83
N GLY A 231 16.02 5.06 -12.21
CA GLY A 231 17.46 5.21 -12.47
C GLY A 231 18.36 4.06 -11.99
N GLN A 232 17.81 3.05 -11.30
CA GLN A 232 18.53 1.86 -10.87
C GLN A 232 17.82 0.55 -11.25
N LEU A 233 16.80 0.64 -12.13
CA LEU A 233 15.84 -0.44 -12.38
C LEU A 233 16.53 -1.72 -12.86
N GLU A 234 17.45 -1.60 -13.82
CA GLU A 234 18.19 -2.74 -14.37
C GLU A 234 19.07 -3.42 -13.31
N ALA A 235 19.80 -2.64 -12.52
CA ALA A 235 20.69 -3.18 -11.49
C ALA A 235 19.90 -3.85 -10.36
N GLN A 236 18.75 -3.27 -9.97
CA GLN A 236 17.84 -3.85 -8.99
C GLN A 236 17.20 -5.15 -9.53
N ALA A 237 16.79 -5.17 -10.80
CA ALA A 237 16.22 -6.36 -11.43
C ALA A 237 17.25 -7.49 -11.54
N ARG A 238 18.49 -7.16 -11.94
CA ARG A 238 19.61 -8.10 -11.97
C ARG A 238 19.85 -8.74 -10.61
N TRP A 239 19.84 -7.96 -9.53
CA TRP A 239 19.95 -8.50 -8.17
C TRP A 239 18.87 -9.55 -7.88
N VAL A 240 17.62 -9.29 -8.25
CA VAL A 240 16.53 -10.26 -8.07
C VAL A 240 16.80 -11.52 -8.88
N VAL A 241 17.04 -11.39 -10.19
CA VAL A 241 17.26 -12.52 -11.11
C VAL A 241 18.44 -13.40 -10.66
N ASP A 242 19.56 -12.80 -10.27
CA ASP A 242 20.74 -13.53 -9.83
C ASP A 242 20.47 -14.40 -8.59
N HIS A 243 19.68 -13.87 -7.63
CA HIS A 243 19.31 -14.60 -6.41
C HIS A 243 18.20 -15.63 -6.64
N ILE A 244 17.39 -15.47 -7.70
CA ILE A 244 16.47 -16.52 -8.16
C ILE A 244 17.26 -17.68 -8.77
N ALA A 245 18.28 -17.37 -9.59
CA ALA A 245 19.08 -18.36 -10.29
C ALA A 245 20.03 -19.12 -9.36
N THR A 246 20.70 -18.40 -8.44
CA THR A 246 21.66 -18.96 -7.49
C THR A 246 21.30 -18.56 -6.05
N PRO A 247 20.29 -19.21 -5.45
CA PRO A 247 19.93 -18.97 -4.06
C PRO A 247 21.12 -19.26 -3.13
N SER A 248 21.38 -18.35 -2.21
CA SER A 248 22.43 -18.48 -1.17
C SER A 248 21.89 -18.00 0.18
N GLY A 249 20.71 -18.51 0.52
CA GLY A 249 19.93 -18.04 1.66
C GLY A 249 20.03 -18.90 2.93
N PHE A 250 19.18 -18.55 3.89
CA PHE A 250 18.91 -19.33 5.10
C PHE A 250 17.75 -20.28 4.83
N GLU A 251 17.90 -21.56 5.19
CA GLU A 251 16.83 -22.55 5.09
C GLU A 251 15.81 -22.41 6.22
N ALA A 252 14.53 -22.44 5.88
CA ALA A 252 13.43 -22.50 6.82
C ALA A 252 13.37 -23.87 7.54
N ALA A 253 13.13 -23.87 8.86
CA ALA A 253 12.84 -25.09 9.64
C ALA A 253 11.33 -25.28 9.86
N LEU A 254 10.52 -24.95 8.87
CA LEU A 254 9.07 -24.98 9.04
C LEU A 254 8.58 -26.42 8.84
N ASN A 255 8.23 -27.07 9.95
CA ASN A 255 7.63 -28.42 9.95
C ASN A 255 6.09 -28.38 9.86
N PHE A 256 5.52 -27.21 9.59
CA PHE A 256 4.08 -27.01 9.46
C PHE A 256 3.79 -25.96 8.39
N THR A 257 2.58 -26.02 7.83
CA THR A 257 2.04 -25.03 6.89
C THR A 257 0.74 -24.47 7.47
N LEU A 258 0.26 -23.35 6.92
CA LEU A 258 -1.02 -22.75 7.31
C LEU A 258 -2.09 -23.01 6.23
N THR A 259 -2.17 -24.25 5.75
CA THR A 259 -3.03 -24.66 4.61
C THR A 259 -4.53 -24.43 4.82
N ASP A 260 -4.97 -24.19 6.06
CA ASP A 260 -6.39 -24.05 6.43
C ASP A 260 -6.75 -22.67 7.01
N LEU A 261 -5.94 -21.64 6.77
CA LEU A 261 -6.40 -20.27 7.07
C LEU A 261 -7.54 -19.94 6.12
N ASP A 262 -8.77 -20.02 6.64
CA ASP A 262 -9.95 -19.53 5.94
C ASP A 262 -9.89 -18.00 5.86
N THR A 263 -9.21 -17.51 4.83
CA THR A 263 -9.08 -16.09 4.54
C THR A 263 -10.39 -15.46 4.08
N SER A 264 -11.42 -16.26 3.76
CA SER A 264 -12.72 -15.72 3.34
C SER A 264 -13.47 -15.03 4.48
N LEU A 265 -13.15 -15.38 5.73
CA LEU A 265 -13.69 -14.73 6.94
C LEU A 265 -12.90 -13.49 7.37
N ILE A 266 -11.82 -13.15 6.67
CA ILE A 266 -10.88 -12.12 7.09
C ILE A 266 -11.14 -10.85 6.27
N SER A 267 -11.62 -9.81 6.95
CA SER A 267 -12.03 -8.55 6.33
C SER A 267 -10.88 -7.65 5.86
N SER A 268 -9.65 -7.90 6.30
CA SER A 268 -8.50 -7.05 5.95
C SER A 268 -7.16 -7.79 5.90
N PRO A 269 -6.18 -7.30 5.12
CA PRO A 269 -4.88 -7.96 5.00
C PRO A 269 -4.11 -8.10 6.33
N TRP A 270 -4.18 -7.10 7.22
CA TRP A 270 -3.49 -7.17 8.50
C TRP A 270 -4.13 -8.15 9.47
N GLU A 271 -5.47 -8.29 9.46
CA GLU A 271 -6.15 -9.34 10.23
C GLU A 271 -5.74 -10.74 9.79
N ALA A 272 -5.46 -10.94 8.49
CA ALA A 272 -4.93 -12.19 7.97
C ALA A 272 -3.56 -12.49 8.58
N GLY A 273 -2.69 -11.49 8.62
CA GLY A 273 -1.39 -11.58 9.29
C GLY A 273 -1.51 -11.92 10.77
N TYR A 274 -2.38 -11.22 11.50
CA TYR A 274 -2.61 -11.47 12.94
C TYR A 274 -3.15 -12.88 13.21
N SER A 275 -4.13 -13.33 12.43
CA SER A 275 -4.70 -14.68 12.55
C SER A 275 -3.64 -15.75 12.28
N ALA A 276 -2.87 -15.58 11.20
CA ALA A 276 -1.76 -16.46 10.84
C ALA A 276 -0.71 -16.54 11.95
N ALA A 277 -0.36 -15.42 12.57
CA ALA A 277 0.64 -15.38 13.66
C ALA A 277 0.16 -16.14 14.89
N ARG A 278 -1.10 -15.92 15.30
CA ARG A 278 -1.71 -16.65 16.43
C ARG A 278 -1.75 -18.14 16.16
N ARG A 279 -2.12 -18.54 14.93
CA ARG A 279 -2.14 -19.95 14.53
C ARG A 279 -0.74 -20.55 14.54
N ALA A 280 0.27 -19.84 14.04
CA ALA A 280 1.65 -20.28 14.07
C ALA A 280 2.14 -20.49 15.52
N ARG A 281 1.85 -19.57 16.44
CA ARG A 281 2.18 -19.73 17.88
C ARG A 281 1.52 -20.97 18.49
N GLN A 282 0.26 -21.25 18.15
CA GLN A 282 -0.44 -22.46 18.60
C GLN A 282 0.23 -23.74 18.08
N LEU A 283 0.58 -23.78 16.79
CA LEU A 283 1.26 -24.93 16.18
C LEU A 283 2.66 -25.15 16.76
N MET A 284 3.35 -24.07 17.14
CA MET A 284 4.61 -24.11 17.90
C MET A 284 4.44 -24.44 19.38
N ARG A 285 3.20 -24.70 19.84
CA ARG A 285 2.84 -25.02 21.24
C ARG A 285 3.27 -23.96 22.25
N MET A 286 3.28 -22.69 21.82
CA MET A 286 3.48 -21.56 22.74
C MET A 286 2.21 -21.36 23.54
N THR A 287 2.27 -21.63 24.85
CA THR A 287 1.09 -21.64 25.73
C THR A 287 0.80 -20.27 26.32
N SER A 288 1.78 -19.36 26.33
CA SER A 288 1.65 -18.03 26.89
C SER A 288 1.84 -16.94 25.83
N PRO A 289 1.00 -15.89 25.80
CA PRO A 289 1.19 -14.75 24.91
C PRO A 289 2.33 -13.84 25.36
N VAL A 290 2.81 -13.95 26.60
CA VAL A 290 3.97 -13.19 27.11
C VAL A 290 5.31 -13.89 26.87
N GLU A 291 5.29 -15.13 26.37
CA GLU A 291 6.51 -15.87 26.03
C GLU A 291 7.18 -15.28 24.78
N MET A 292 8.45 -14.92 24.91
CA MET A 292 9.29 -14.47 23.79
C MET A 292 9.53 -15.62 22.82
N LEU A 293 9.43 -15.35 21.51
CA LEU A 293 9.69 -16.35 20.48
C LEU A 293 11.19 -16.50 20.21
N GLU A 294 11.69 -17.71 20.39
CA GLU A 294 13.03 -18.12 19.96
C GLU A 294 13.04 -18.48 18.46
N LEU A 295 13.73 -17.68 17.64
CA LEU A 295 13.73 -17.85 16.18
C LEU A 295 14.44 -19.11 15.68
N GLY A 296 15.29 -19.74 16.50
CA GLY A 296 15.86 -21.05 16.20
C GLY A 296 14.78 -22.13 16.00
N ARG A 297 13.55 -21.91 16.50
CA ARG A 297 12.40 -22.78 16.24
C ARG A 297 11.85 -22.68 14.80
N LEU A 298 12.23 -21.65 14.06
CA LEU A 298 11.73 -21.33 12.71
C LEU A 298 12.80 -21.44 11.63
N ALA A 299 14.09 -21.55 11.99
CA ALA A 299 15.20 -21.70 11.04
C ALA A 299 16.21 -22.74 11.52
N LYS A 300 16.60 -23.68 10.63
CA LYS A 300 17.48 -24.81 11.00
C LYS A 300 18.87 -24.30 11.43
N ASN A 301 19.29 -23.16 10.87
CA ASN A 301 20.59 -22.51 11.10
C ASN A 301 20.51 -20.96 11.14
N GLY A 302 19.32 -20.39 11.32
CA GLY A 302 19.05 -18.97 11.04
C GLY A 302 19.78 -17.98 11.95
N PRO A 303 19.65 -18.08 13.29
CA PRO A 303 20.29 -17.15 14.22
C PRO A 303 21.82 -17.19 14.15
N ASP A 304 22.43 -18.38 14.07
CA ASP A 304 23.88 -18.54 14.09
C ASP A 304 24.52 -18.06 12.78
N LYS A 305 23.97 -18.45 11.62
CA LYS A 305 24.43 -17.92 10.33
C LYS A 305 24.18 -16.42 10.21
N PHE A 306 23.10 -15.89 10.80
CA PHE A 306 22.87 -14.44 10.82
C PHE A 306 23.99 -13.75 11.62
N MET A 307 24.29 -14.23 12.82
CA MET A 307 25.39 -13.70 13.64
C MET A 307 26.75 -13.82 12.96
N GLU A 308 27.01 -14.91 12.23
CA GLU A 308 28.22 -15.08 11.40
C GLU A 308 28.26 -14.07 10.25
N SER A 309 27.15 -13.86 9.53
CA SER A 309 27.05 -12.85 8.47
C SER A 309 27.21 -11.42 8.97
N GLN A 310 26.81 -11.13 10.22
CA GLN A 310 27.04 -9.83 10.89
C GLN A 310 28.51 -9.60 11.29
N SER A 311 29.30 -10.69 11.32
CA SER A 311 30.72 -10.67 11.68
C SER A 311 31.64 -10.58 10.45
N ALA A 312 31.09 -10.77 9.25
CA ALA A 312 31.82 -10.56 8.00
C ALA A 312 32.17 -9.06 7.83
N PRO A 313 33.36 -8.73 7.27
CA PRO A 313 33.70 -7.35 6.98
C PRO A 313 32.63 -6.73 6.10
N ALA A 314 32.17 -5.53 6.45
CA ALA A 314 31.15 -4.82 5.70
C ALA A 314 31.57 -4.78 4.22
N LEU A 315 30.79 -5.42 3.36
CA LEU A 315 30.95 -5.29 1.92
C LEU A 315 31.00 -3.80 1.59
N THR A 316 31.91 -3.40 0.70
CA THR A 316 31.93 -2.05 0.16
C THR A 316 30.50 -1.71 -0.29
N PRO A 317 29.96 -0.54 0.10
CA PRO A 317 28.62 -0.17 -0.31
C PRO A 317 28.52 -0.30 -1.82
N SER A 318 27.70 -1.25 -2.29
CA SER A 318 27.28 -1.26 -3.67
C SER A 318 26.74 0.14 -3.99
N GLN A 319 27.18 0.73 -5.11
CA GLN A 319 26.59 1.99 -5.58
C GLN A 319 25.08 1.82 -5.85
N THR A 320 24.64 0.59 -6.11
CA THR A 320 23.23 0.22 -6.28
C THR A 320 22.55 0.07 -4.91
N GLN A 321 21.56 0.92 -4.66
CA GLN A 321 20.68 0.82 -3.50
C GLN A 321 19.60 -0.23 -3.78
N ILE A 322 19.63 -1.33 -3.02
CA ILE A 322 18.60 -2.35 -3.09
C ILE A 322 17.42 -1.94 -2.20
N PRO A 323 16.23 -1.67 -2.79
CA PRO A 323 15.08 -1.16 -2.04
C PRO A 323 14.35 -2.25 -1.27
N PHE A 324 14.58 -3.51 -1.61
CA PHE A 324 14.01 -4.69 -0.96
C PHE A 324 14.65 -4.92 0.42
N GLU A 325 13.95 -5.62 1.29
CA GLU A 325 14.48 -6.11 2.57
C GLU A 325 14.97 -7.55 2.45
N GLY A 326 14.42 -8.29 1.50
CA GLY A 326 14.87 -9.63 1.15
C GLY A 326 14.01 -10.28 0.08
N LEU A 327 14.29 -11.54 -0.16
CA LEU A 327 13.62 -12.44 -1.08
C LEU A 327 13.37 -13.78 -0.38
N VAL A 328 12.23 -14.40 -0.66
CA VAL A 328 11.91 -15.76 -0.22
C VAL A 328 11.72 -16.65 -1.45
N SER A 329 12.49 -17.72 -1.52
CA SER A 329 12.42 -18.74 -2.57
C SER A 329 11.66 -19.96 -2.04
N HIS A 330 10.61 -20.39 -2.74
CA HIS A 330 9.70 -21.48 -2.37
C HIS A 330 10.01 -22.76 -3.16
N ARG A 331 11.26 -23.22 -3.11
CA ARG A 331 11.69 -24.50 -3.72
C ARG A 331 11.39 -25.68 -2.79
N SER A 332 12.04 -26.83 -2.98
CA SER A 332 11.85 -28.02 -2.11
C SER A 332 12.04 -27.71 -0.63
N GLU A 333 12.96 -26.80 -0.30
CA GLU A 333 13.02 -26.12 0.99
C GLU A 333 12.92 -24.61 0.75
N ALA A 334 12.25 -23.91 1.67
CA ALA A 334 12.13 -22.47 1.60
C ALA A 334 13.46 -21.80 2.00
N GLU A 335 13.93 -20.86 1.19
CA GLU A 335 15.16 -20.11 1.44
C GLU A 335 14.92 -18.62 1.56
N PHE A 336 15.61 -18.00 2.52
CA PHE A 336 15.53 -16.57 2.80
C PHE A 336 16.83 -15.86 2.42
N ILE A 337 16.72 -14.78 1.67
CA ILE A 337 17.86 -13.97 1.25
C ILE A 337 17.61 -12.55 1.70
N PHE A 338 18.42 -12.03 2.63
CA PHE A 338 18.32 -10.63 3.05
C PHE A 338 19.09 -9.73 2.09
N SER A 339 18.55 -8.54 1.83
CA SER A 339 19.29 -7.55 1.04
C SER A 339 20.56 -7.10 1.78
N PRO A 340 21.66 -6.84 1.05
CA PRO A 340 22.94 -6.44 1.64
C PRO A 340 22.85 -5.00 2.16
N LYS A 341 22.32 -4.82 3.37
CA LYS A 341 22.17 -3.50 4.02
C LYS A 341 23.07 -3.41 5.25
N GLY A 342 24.38 -3.44 5.04
CA GLY A 342 25.36 -3.29 6.13
C GLY A 342 25.06 -4.15 7.37
N LYS A 343 25.46 -3.67 8.54
CA LYS A 343 25.16 -4.32 9.82
C LYS A 343 23.69 -4.09 10.18
N MET A 344 22.88 -5.15 10.19
CA MET A 344 21.47 -5.09 10.54
C MET A 344 21.30 -5.32 12.04
N ARG A 345 20.53 -4.45 12.71
CA ARG A 345 20.18 -4.65 14.13
C ARG A 345 19.38 -5.94 14.30
N THR A 346 19.58 -6.62 15.43
CA THR A 346 18.94 -7.90 15.74
C THR A 346 17.41 -7.82 15.75
N ASP A 347 16.83 -6.75 16.30
CA ASP A 347 15.39 -6.50 16.30
C ASP A 347 14.81 -6.41 14.86
N ASN A 348 15.50 -5.69 13.98
CA ASN A 348 15.10 -5.55 12.58
C ASN A 348 15.25 -6.87 11.80
N TRP A 349 16.29 -7.65 12.09
CA TRP A 349 16.43 -9.00 11.54
C TRP A 349 15.28 -9.89 11.97
N ARG A 350 14.98 -9.94 13.28
CA ARG A 350 13.89 -10.75 13.83
C ARG A 350 12.56 -10.44 13.15
N PHE A 351 12.27 -9.15 12.98
CA PHE A 351 11.07 -8.69 12.30
C PHE A 351 11.06 -9.09 10.82
N THR A 352 12.14 -8.83 10.08
CA THR A 352 12.22 -9.13 8.64
C THR A 352 12.15 -10.63 8.37
N PHE A 353 12.85 -11.44 9.17
CA PHE A 353 12.79 -12.90 9.12
C PHE A 353 11.37 -13.41 9.38
N SER A 354 10.68 -12.86 10.39
CA SER A 354 9.30 -13.26 10.68
C SER A 354 8.33 -12.93 9.55
N ARG A 355 8.56 -11.83 8.81
CA ARG A 355 7.80 -11.53 7.59
C ARG A 355 8.05 -12.56 6.50
N ALA A 356 9.29 -13.01 6.37
CA ALA A 356 9.67 -14.05 5.42
C ALA A 356 8.97 -15.39 5.75
N VAL A 357 8.91 -15.74 7.04
CA VAL A 357 8.21 -16.93 7.54
C VAL A 357 6.73 -16.91 7.18
N TYR A 358 6.07 -15.74 7.22
CA TYR A 358 4.68 -15.62 6.76
C TYR A 358 4.52 -16.11 5.32
N ASP A 359 5.38 -15.63 4.41
CA ASP A 359 5.28 -15.99 2.99
C ASP A 359 5.48 -17.50 2.81
N CYS A 360 6.41 -18.14 3.53
CA CYS A 360 6.58 -19.60 3.49
C CYS A 360 5.35 -20.35 3.98
N LEU A 361 4.79 -19.93 5.12
CA LEU A 361 3.69 -20.62 5.77
C LEU A 361 2.38 -20.54 4.99
N VAL A 362 2.11 -19.39 4.37
CA VAL A 362 0.85 -19.09 3.67
C VAL A 362 0.90 -19.45 2.19
N ARG A 363 2.09 -19.50 1.59
CA ARG A 363 2.26 -19.77 0.15
C ARG A 363 2.82 -21.15 -0.19
N ALA A 364 3.17 -21.98 0.80
CA ALA A 364 3.53 -23.37 0.56
C ALA A 364 2.49 -24.04 -0.37
N GLY A 365 2.93 -24.46 -1.57
CA GLY A 365 2.08 -25.12 -2.56
C GLY A 365 1.21 -24.22 -3.44
N LYS A 366 1.31 -22.88 -3.37
CA LYS A 366 0.51 -21.93 -4.16
C LYS A 366 1.16 -21.46 -5.47
N GLY A 367 2.15 -22.19 -5.99
CA GLY A 367 2.67 -22.03 -7.35
C GLY A 367 3.65 -20.87 -7.61
N GLU A 368 3.75 -19.86 -6.76
CA GLU A 368 4.77 -18.82 -6.92
C GLU A 368 6.13 -19.27 -6.36
N PRO A 369 7.19 -19.35 -7.19
CA PRO A 369 8.48 -19.86 -6.76
C PRO A 369 9.25 -18.84 -5.91
N VAL A 370 8.92 -17.55 -6.00
CA VAL A 370 9.72 -16.46 -5.43
C VAL A 370 8.83 -15.30 -5.00
N THR A 371 9.16 -14.70 -3.86
CA THR A 371 8.47 -13.53 -3.31
C THR A 371 9.46 -12.50 -2.79
N LEU A 372 9.12 -11.22 -2.83
CA LEU A 372 9.96 -10.13 -2.34
C LEU A 372 9.40 -9.59 -1.03
N LEU A 373 10.30 -9.27 -0.09
CA LEU A 373 9.97 -8.51 1.10
C LEU A 373 10.26 -7.04 0.82
N THR A 374 9.21 -6.22 0.79
CA THR A 374 9.31 -4.81 0.43
C THR A 374 8.64 -3.92 1.48
N LYS A 375 8.93 -2.63 1.43
CA LYS A 375 8.21 -1.64 2.24
C LYS A 375 6.92 -1.16 1.58
N SER A 376 6.49 -1.78 0.49
CA SER A 376 5.23 -1.40 -0.18
C SER A 376 4.04 -1.62 0.76
N HIS A 377 2.98 -0.89 0.50
CA HIS A 377 1.72 -0.98 1.23
C HIS A 377 0.72 -1.90 0.53
N ARG A 378 1.17 -2.80 -0.34
CA ARG A 378 0.31 -3.83 -0.93
C ARG A 378 -0.21 -4.79 0.13
N ASP A 379 -1.28 -5.51 -0.18
CA ASP A 379 -2.05 -6.29 0.79
C ASP A 379 -1.17 -7.38 1.42
N ARG A 380 -0.41 -8.11 0.59
CA ARG A 380 0.58 -9.11 1.06
C ARG A 380 1.59 -8.52 2.04
N GLN A 381 2.17 -7.37 1.70
CA GLN A 381 3.19 -6.73 2.54
C GLN A 381 2.59 -6.18 3.85
N ARG A 382 1.32 -5.77 3.86
CA ARG A 382 0.60 -5.42 5.09
C ARG A 382 0.36 -6.66 5.95
N ALA A 383 -0.05 -7.77 5.34
CA ALA A 383 -0.28 -9.02 6.03
C ALA A 383 1.00 -9.59 6.66
N ASN A 384 2.11 -9.64 5.93
CA ASN A 384 3.37 -10.16 6.45
C ASN A 384 3.93 -9.29 7.59
N ARG A 385 3.76 -7.96 7.54
CA ARG A 385 4.13 -7.04 8.64
C ARG A 385 3.28 -7.26 9.88
N ALA A 386 1.97 -7.40 9.71
CA ALA A 386 1.04 -7.70 10.80
C ALA A 386 1.34 -9.05 11.45
N PHE A 387 1.62 -10.07 10.64
CA PHE A 387 2.08 -11.37 11.10
C PHE A 387 3.34 -11.25 11.96
N ALA A 388 4.39 -10.58 11.45
CA ALA A 388 5.64 -10.45 12.17
C ALA A 388 5.47 -9.72 13.52
N ALA A 389 4.65 -8.66 13.55
CA ALA A 389 4.36 -7.92 14.77
C ALA A 389 3.66 -8.81 15.81
N GLU A 390 2.58 -9.50 15.44
CA GLU A 390 1.80 -10.33 16.35
C GLU A 390 2.50 -11.64 16.74
N LEU A 391 3.35 -12.19 15.86
CA LEU A 391 4.14 -13.37 16.14
C LEU A 391 5.18 -13.10 17.23
N LEU A 392 5.91 -11.98 17.09
CA LEU A 392 7.03 -11.61 17.95
C LEU A 392 6.58 -10.94 19.25
N ALA A 393 5.64 -10.00 19.16
CA ALA A 393 5.12 -9.23 20.28
C ALA A 393 3.58 -9.27 20.27
N PRO A 394 2.98 -10.38 20.74
CA PRO A 394 1.53 -10.57 20.68
C PRO A 394 0.78 -9.47 21.42
N SER A 395 -0.24 -8.89 20.77
CA SER A 395 -1.11 -7.87 21.37
C SER A 395 -1.72 -8.30 22.71
N ALA A 396 -2.11 -9.57 22.83
CA ALA A 396 -2.59 -10.14 24.09
C ALA A 396 -1.51 -10.15 25.19
N GLY A 397 -0.26 -10.43 24.83
CA GLY A 397 0.88 -10.43 25.75
C GLY A 397 1.25 -9.03 26.20
N ILE A 398 1.29 -8.07 25.26
CA ILE A 398 1.48 -6.65 25.56
C ILE A 398 0.39 -6.16 26.52
N LYS A 399 -0.88 -6.45 26.24
CA LYS A 399 -2.01 -6.05 27.10
C LYS A 399 -1.89 -6.64 28.52
N GLN A 400 -1.47 -7.90 28.62
CA GLN A 400 -1.29 -8.57 29.90
C GLN A 400 -0.14 -7.96 30.72
N LEU A 401 1.01 -7.69 30.09
CA LEU A 401 2.18 -7.14 30.77
C LEU A 401 2.04 -5.65 31.11
N LEU A 402 1.40 -4.88 30.22
CA LEU A 402 1.31 -3.44 30.38
C LEU A 402 0.46 -3.06 31.61
N GLY A 403 -0.70 -3.69 31.80
CA GLY A 403 -1.54 -3.52 32.98
C GLY A 403 -2.05 -2.09 33.25
N LYS A 404 -1.80 -1.13 32.36
CA LYS A 404 -2.17 0.29 32.49
C LYS A 404 -2.68 0.88 31.17
N THR A 405 -3.44 1.97 31.29
CA THR A 405 -4.13 2.63 30.17
C THR A 405 -3.33 3.74 29.50
N MET A 406 -2.28 4.23 30.15
CA MET A 406 -1.41 5.31 29.66
C MET A 406 0.06 4.96 29.89
N PRO A 407 0.70 4.19 28.99
CA PRO A 407 2.12 3.89 29.05
C PRO A 407 2.96 5.10 28.65
N GLY A 408 4.10 5.25 29.32
CA GLY A 408 5.17 6.16 28.92
C GLY A 408 6.27 5.45 28.12
N GLU A 409 7.31 6.20 27.78
CA GLU A 409 8.45 5.73 26.99
C GLU A 409 9.18 4.53 27.64
N GLU A 410 9.37 4.56 28.95
CA GLU A 410 10.06 3.49 29.70
C GLU A 410 9.32 2.14 29.61
N ASP A 411 7.99 2.17 29.58
CA ASP A 411 7.17 0.96 29.48
C ASP A 411 7.29 0.33 28.10
N ILE A 412 7.35 1.17 27.07
CA ILE A 412 7.48 0.75 25.68
C ILE A 412 8.86 0.12 25.48
N ALA A 413 9.92 0.75 26.00
CA ALA A 413 11.27 0.22 25.94
C ALA A 413 11.39 -1.13 26.68
N TRP A 414 10.80 -1.24 27.87
CA TRP A 414 10.79 -2.50 28.64
C TRP A 414 10.05 -3.63 27.91
N LEU A 415 8.88 -3.35 27.33
CA LEU A 415 8.14 -4.33 26.51
C LEU A 415 8.92 -4.73 25.25
N ALA A 416 9.59 -3.77 24.62
CA ALA A 416 10.38 -4.00 23.42
C ALA A 416 11.58 -4.93 23.73
N GLU A 417 12.26 -4.70 24.85
CA GLU A 417 13.31 -5.57 25.35
C GLU A 417 12.77 -6.98 25.67
N HIS A 418 11.65 -7.07 26.40
CA HIS A 418 11.02 -8.34 26.79
C HIS A 418 10.68 -9.23 25.59
N PHE A 419 10.16 -8.67 24.50
CA PHE A 419 9.83 -9.43 23.28
C PHE A 419 10.98 -9.50 22.25
N GLY A 420 12.08 -8.79 22.49
CA GLY A 420 13.21 -8.65 21.56
C GLY A 420 12.79 -8.03 20.22
N VAL A 421 12.02 -6.95 20.27
CA VAL A 421 11.58 -6.16 19.10
C VAL A 421 11.97 -4.69 19.28
N SER A 422 11.72 -3.86 18.28
CA SER A 422 11.90 -2.41 18.42
C SER A 422 10.69 -1.77 19.10
N ASP A 423 10.91 -0.63 19.78
CA ASP A 423 9.87 0.21 20.39
C ASP A 423 8.72 0.51 19.41
N ARG A 424 9.07 0.72 18.14
CA ARG A 424 8.10 1.00 17.08
C ARG A 424 7.09 -0.13 16.89
N VAL A 425 7.51 -1.39 17.02
CA VAL A 425 6.59 -2.55 16.92
C VAL A 425 5.62 -2.54 18.10
N VAL A 426 6.11 -2.28 19.32
CA VAL A 426 5.26 -2.21 20.52
C VAL A 426 4.25 -1.07 20.42
N ARG A 427 4.68 0.13 20.00
CA ARG A 427 3.79 1.28 19.78
C ARG A 427 2.67 0.96 18.81
N HIS A 428 3.02 0.44 17.64
CA HIS A 428 2.02 0.10 16.63
C HIS A 428 1.09 -1.01 17.11
N GLN A 429 1.56 -1.99 17.88
CA GLN A 429 0.66 -2.98 18.49
C GLN A 429 -0.31 -2.35 19.49
N ILE A 430 0.14 -1.40 20.30
CA ILE A 430 -0.72 -0.66 21.24
C ILE A 430 -1.77 0.15 20.48
N GLU A 431 -1.36 0.89 19.45
CA GLU A 431 -2.23 1.74 18.63
C GLU A 431 -3.24 0.92 17.81
N ASN A 432 -2.77 -0.06 17.04
CA ASN A 432 -3.58 -0.85 16.11
C ASN A 432 -4.62 -1.70 16.86
N HIS A 433 -4.27 -2.24 18.02
CA HIS A 433 -5.19 -3.02 18.85
C HIS A 433 -5.91 -2.19 19.92
N ARG A 434 -5.70 -0.86 19.94
CA ARG A 434 -6.31 0.08 20.90
C ARG A 434 -6.14 -0.40 22.35
N ILE A 435 -4.94 -0.87 22.69
CA ILE A 435 -4.62 -1.42 24.02
C ILE A 435 -4.58 -0.29 25.06
N ALA A 436 -4.00 0.85 24.71
CA ALA A 436 -3.78 2.00 25.58
C ALA A 436 -3.57 3.29 24.75
N THR A 437 -3.59 4.44 25.42
CA THR A 437 -3.24 5.74 24.82
C THR A 437 -1.83 6.11 25.23
N ILE A 438 -0.90 6.17 24.27
CA ILE A 438 0.50 6.48 24.54
C ILE A 438 0.64 7.97 24.88
N VAL A 439 1.34 8.27 25.98
CA VAL A 439 1.67 9.65 26.35
C VAL A 439 3.03 9.98 25.72
N THR A 440 3.03 10.94 24.79
CA THR A 440 4.24 11.46 24.13
C THR A 440 4.98 12.49 24.96
#